data_AF-A0A8J7LCF3-F1
#
_entry.id   AF-A0A8J7LCF3-F1
#
_cell.length_a   1.000
_cell.length_b   1.000
_cell.length_c   1.000
_cell.angle_alpha   90.00
_cell.angle_beta   90.00
_cell.angle_gamma   90.00
#
_symmetry.space_group_name_H-M   'P 1'
#
loop_
_entity.id
_entity.type
_entity.pdbx_description
1 polymer ?
#
loop_
_entity_poly.entity_id
_entity_poly.type
_entity_poly.pdbx_seq_one_letter_code
_entity_poly.pdbx_strand_id
1 'polypeptide(L)' 'MAQGESSIRVYLSPEIKDRFKTVCFFKGLNMSDVSAELIENWLAKNDIELPTSQKNSSTPKSKLSPKQKQ' A
#
# COMPACT_ATOMS: atom_id res chain seq x y z
N MET A 1 -1.51 -14.18 7.56
CA MET A 1 -1.28 -13.26 6.43
C MET A 1 -2.56 -12.44 6.27
N ALA A 2 -2.59 -11.20 6.77
CA ALA A 2 -3.79 -10.38 6.71
C ALA A 2 -3.93 -9.75 5.31
N GLN A 3 -5.11 -9.85 4.70
CA GLN A 3 -5.39 -9.29 3.38
C GLN A 3 -5.41 -7.76 3.46
N GLY A 4 -4.48 -7.07 2.77
CA GLY A 4 -4.52 -5.62 2.59
C GLY A 4 -3.16 -4.91 2.56
N GLU A 5 -2.10 -5.58 3.03
CA GLU A 5 -0.78 -4.96 3.12
C GLU A 5 -0.09 -4.93 1.73
N SER A 6 0.26 -3.73 1.26
CA SER A 6 0.98 -3.51 0.01
C SER A 6 2.41 -3.05 0.31
N SER A 7 3.41 -3.70 -0.28
CA SER A 7 4.81 -3.33 -0.06
C SER A 7 5.24 -2.20 -0.99
N ILE A 8 5.86 -1.15 -0.44
CA ILE A 8 6.53 -0.13 -1.23
C ILE A 8 8.05 -0.36 -1.22
N ARG A 9 8.71 -0.11 -2.36
CA ARG A 9 10.17 -0.14 -2.45
C ARG A 9 10.68 1.29 -2.60
N VAL A 10 11.46 1.73 -1.64
CA VAL A 10 12.04 3.08 -1.61
C VAL A 10 13.56 3.01 -1.73
N TYR A 11 14.11 3.93 -2.50
CA TYR A 11 15.55 4.13 -2.63
C TYR A 11 15.97 5.25 -1.68
N LEU A 12 16.90 4.93 -0.79
CA LEU A 12 17.46 5.86 0.19
C LEU A 12 18.98 5.72 0.15
N SER A 13 19.68 6.83 0.40
CA SER A 13 21.13 6.78 0.61
C SER A 13 21.47 5.88 1.80
N PRO A 14 22.59 5.14 1.74
CA PRO A 14 22.96 4.17 2.78
C PRO A 14 23.08 4.81 4.16
N GLU A 15 23.61 6.03 4.25
CA GLU A 15 23.75 6.79 5.49
C GLU A 15 22.39 7.11 6.14
N ILE A 16 21.40 7.50 5.32
CA ILE A 16 20.06 7.83 5.82
C ILE A 16 19.36 6.57 6.32
N LYS A 17 19.48 5.47 5.58
CA LYS A 17 18.91 4.17 5.97
C LYS A 17 19.49 3.69 7.31
N ASP A 18 20.80 3.81 7.49
CA ASP A 18 21.47 3.39 8.71
C ASP A 18 21.02 4.21 9.93
N ARG A 19 20.98 5.54 9.77
CA ARG A 19 20.48 6.44 10.81
C ARG A 19 19.02 6.18 11.14
N PHE A 20 18.18 5.98 10.13
CA PHE A 20 16.75 5.65 10.31
C PHE A 20 16.57 4.35 11.09
N LYS A 21 17.28 3.29 10.69
CA LYS A 21 17.28 1.99 11.39
C LYS A 21 17.71 2.15 12.85
N THR A 22 18.79 2.88 13.10
CA THR A 22 19.31 3.12 14.44
C THR A 22 18.29 3.82 15.31
N VAL A 23 17.66 4.89 14.82
CA VAL A 23 16.63 5.63 15.58
C VAL A 23 15.40 4.76 15.87
N CYS A 24 14.93 3.98 14.88
CA CYS A 24 13.81 3.05 15.07
C CYS A 24 14.15 2.00 16.14
N PHE A 25 15.36 1.44 16.09
CA PHE A 25 15.86 0.47 17.06
C PHE A 25 15.91 1.05 18.48
N PHE A 26 16.49 2.24 18.65
CA PHE A 26 16.58 2.90 19.97
C PHE A 26 15.21 3.22 20.57
N LYS A 27 14.20 3.48 19.73
CA LYS A 27 12.83 3.72 20.17
C LYS A 27 12.00 2.45 20.32
N GLY A 28 12.53 1.29 19.96
CA GLY A 28 11.78 0.02 19.97
C GLY A 28 10.65 -0.03 18.93
N LEU A 29 10.77 0.73 17.84
CA LEU A 29 9.76 0.82 16.78
C LEU A 29 10.21 0.05 15.54
N ASN A 30 9.27 -0.55 14.82
CA ASN A 30 9.60 -1.17 13.53
C ASN A 30 9.72 -0.11 12.44
N MET A 31 10.65 -0.34 11.51
CA MET A 31 10.81 0.52 10.34
C MET A 31 9.52 0.63 9.51
N SER A 32 8.72 -0.45 9.46
CA SER A 32 7.44 -0.46 8.76
C SER A 32 6.42 0.48 9.39
N ASP A 33 6.26 0.44 10.72
CA ASP A 33 5.31 1.29 11.46
C ASP A 33 5.66 2.77 11.29
N VAL A 34 6.95 3.11 11.45
CA VAL A 34 7.42 4.49 11.28
C VAL A 34 7.24 4.96 9.83
N SER A 35 7.47 4.09 8.85
CA SER A 35 7.26 4.43 7.45
C SER A 35 5.79 4.66 7.12
N ALA A 36 4.89 3.84 7.66
CA ALA A 36 3.45 4.01 7.49
C ALA A 36 2.98 5.33 8.10
N GLU A 37 3.37 5.62 9.35
CA GLU A 37 3.01 6.88 10.03
C GLU A 37 3.51 8.11 9.25
N LEU A 38 4.74 8.07 8.73
CA LEU A 38 5.30 9.15 7.92
C LEU A 38 4.50 9.37 6.63
N ILE A 39 4.06 8.30 5.97
CA ILE A 39 3.25 8.37 4.75
C ILE A 39 1.86 8.92 5.05
N GLU A 40 1.20 8.43 6.09
CA GLU A 40 -0.14 8.91 6.49
C GLU A 40 -0.11 10.38 6.90
N ASN A 41 0.90 10.80 7.67
CA ASN A 41 1.07 12.20 8.06
C ASN A 41 1.42 13.10 6.86
N TRP A 42 2.18 12.57 5.90
CA TRP A 42 2.45 13.29 4.66
C TRP A 42 1.18 13.47 3.83
N LEU A 43 0.39 12.41 3.67
CA LEU A 43 -0.91 12.47 3.00
C LEU A 43 -1.84 13.44 3.71
N ALA A 44 -2.02 13.36 5.02
CA ALA A 44 -2.88 14.28 5.77
C ALA A 44 -2.59 15.78 5.55
N LYS A 45 -1.34 16.12 5.21
CA LYS A 45 -0.92 17.51 4.94
C LYS A 45 -0.94 17.91 3.47
N ASN A 46 -0.82 16.94 2.57
CA ASN A 46 -0.64 17.15 1.14
C ASN A 46 -1.74 16.48 0.31
N ASP A 47 -2.79 15.97 0.95
CA ASP A 47 -3.92 15.34 0.27
C ASP A 47 -4.58 16.41 -0.58
N ILE A 48 -4.23 16.38 -1.86
CA ILE A 48 -4.99 17.03 -2.90
C ILE A 48 -6.19 16.11 -3.05
N GLU A 49 -7.41 16.62 -2.87
CA GLU A 49 -8.64 15.89 -3.17
C GLU A 49 -8.59 15.44 -4.64
N LEU A 50 -7.98 14.27 -4.87
CA LEU A 50 -7.97 13.63 -6.16
C LEU A 50 -9.37 13.04 -6.31
N PRO A 51 -10.13 13.43 -7.34
CA PRO A 51 -11.43 12.82 -7.60
C PRO A 51 -11.18 11.32 -7.73
N THR A 52 -11.77 10.58 -6.79
CA THR A 52 -11.61 9.14 -6.64
C THR A 52 -11.86 8.46 -7.99
N SER A 53 -10.77 8.07 -8.67
CA SER A 53 -10.88 7.18 -9.83
C SER A 53 -11.45 5.87 -9.32
N GLN A 54 -12.71 5.67 -9.66
CA GLN A 54 -13.50 4.47 -9.42
C GLN A 54 -12.62 3.24 -9.65
N LYS A 55 -12.33 2.49 -8.59
CA LYS A 55 -11.85 1.11 -8.73
C LYS A 55 -13.04 0.28 -9.20
N ASN A 56 -13.25 0.29 -10.52
CA ASN A 56 -14.12 -0.65 -11.22
C ASN A 56 -13.79 -2.06 -10.73
N SER A 57 -14.72 -2.64 -9.98
CA SER A 57 -14.77 -4.06 -9.66
C SER A 57 -14.93 -4.84 -10.97
N SER A 58 -13.81 -5.21 -11.58
CA SER A 58 -13.80 -6.05 -12.78
C SER A 58 -13.21 -7.40 -12.43
N THR A 59 -14.00 -8.44 -12.74
CA THR A 59 -13.69 -9.85 -13.06
C THR A 59 -14.30 -10.91 -12.11
N PRO A 60 -14.55 -12.15 -12.57
CA PRO A 60 -15.61 -12.53 -13.52
C PRO A 60 -16.31 -13.86 -13.14
N LYS A 61 -17.61 -14.04 -13.37
CA LYS A 61 -18.34 -15.35 -13.30
C LYS A 61 -19.80 -15.09 -13.73
N SER A 62 -20.45 -15.74 -14.68
CA SER A 62 -20.23 -17.01 -15.38
C SER A 62 -20.97 -16.94 -16.73
N LYS A 63 -20.30 -17.30 -17.83
CA LYS A 63 -21.00 -17.75 -19.04
C LYS A 63 -21.52 -19.16 -18.77
N LEU A 64 -22.80 -19.31 -18.44
CA LEU A 64 -23.51 -20.58 -18.59
C LEU A 64 -24.39 -20.45 -19.83
N SER A 65 -23.95 -21.06 -20.94
CA SER A 65 -24.78 -21.27 -22.12
C SER A 65 -25.30 -22.71 -22.09
N PRO A 66 -26.61 -22.96 -22.19
CA PRO A 66 -27.12 -24.21 -22.72
C PRO A 66 -27.32 -24.06 -24.23
N LYS A 67 -26.42 -24.69 -24.97
CA LYS A 67 -26.64 -25.23 -26.33
C LYS A 67 -27.49 -26.50 -26.08
N GLN A 68 -28.62 -26.78 -26.73
CA GLN A 68 -28.71 -27.13 -28.15
C GLN A 68 -30.20 -27.42 -28.47
N LYS A 69 -30.65 -26.96 -29.64
CA LYS A 69 -31.95 -27.25 -30.26
C LYS A 69 -31.75 -28.44 -31.20
N GLN A 70 -32.55 -29.50 -31.05
CA GLN A 70 -32.95 -30.38 -32.15
C GLN A 70 -34.28 -31.03 -31.80
#